data_AF-A0A2T6N298-F1
#
_entry.id   AF-A0A2T6N298-F1
#
_cell.length_a   1.000
_cell.length_b   1.000
_cell.length_c   1.000
_cell.angle_alpha   90.00
_cell.angle_beta   90.00
_cell.angle_gamma   90.00
#
_symmetry.space_group_name_H-M   'P 1'
#
loop_
_entity.id
_entity.type
_entity.pdbx_description
1 polymer ?
#
loop_
_entity_poly.entity_id
_entity_poly.type
_entity_poly.pdbx_seq_one_letter_code
_entity_poly.pdbx_strand_id
1 'polypeptide(L)'
;MKRFFLTGLIGVTLIAGCASKPTEIQSTYVSPLEYRDYDCTQISMELTRVNRRTNQLHGELDEKASGDSAQMAIGMLLFWPALFFLEGGDGPQAAEYAQLKGEFDALEKAAIKKECDVGEFEKIRQARAEMAKKQEPQENLGPELP
;
A
#
# COMPACT_ATOMS: atom_id res chain seq x y z
N MET A 1 31.63 -47.19 -5.78
CA MET A 1 30.50 -47.67 -6.60
C MET A 1 29.22 -46.95 -6.17
N LYS A 2 28.59 -46.28 -7.15
CA LYS A 2 27.20 -45.76 -7.22
C LYS A 2 26.75 -44.80 -6.11
N ARG A 3 26.92 -43.48 -6.30
CA ARG A 3 25.95 -42.57 -6.96
C ARG A 3 24.57 -42.56 -6.27
N PHE A 4 24.46 -41.83 -5.17
CA PHE A 4 23.24 -41.07 -4.87
C PHE A 4 23.55 -39.59 -5.13
N PHE A 5 23.71 -39.30 -6.41
CA PHE A 5 23.67 -37.95 -6.93
C PHE A 5 22.21 -37.62 -7.24
N LEU A 6 21.83 -36.37 -7.00
CA LEU A 6 20.88 -35.62 -7.82
C LEU A 6 19.45 -36.17 -7.87
N THR A 7 18.61 -35.80 -6.90
CA THR A 7 17.22 -35.38 -7.17
C THR A 7 16.63 -34.74 -5.92
N GLY A 8 16.50 -33.42 -5.97
CA GLY A 8 15.88 -32.62 -4.92
C GLY A 8 15.99 -31.14 -5.20
N LEU A 9 15.87 -30.73 -6.48
CA LEU A 9 15.58 -29.35 -6.85
C LEU A 9 14.13 -29.07 -6.45
N ILE A 10 13.87 -28.99 -5.15
CA ILE A 10 12.62 -28.49 -4.61
C ILE A 10 12.77 -26.97 -4.70
N GLY A 11 12.01 -26.40 -5.63
CA GLY A 11 12.10 -25.00 -6.02
C GLY A 11 12.09 -24.08 -4.81
N VAL A 12 13.07 -23.19 -4.76
CA VAL A 12 13.02 -21.99 -3.94
C VAL A 12 11.88 -21.15 -4.50
N THR A 13 10.67 -21.39 -3.99
CA THR A 13 9.55 -20.46 -4.16
C THR A 13 9.96 -19.17 -3.49
N LEU A 14 10.14 -18.14 -4.32
CA LEU A 14 10.35 -16.76 -3.91
C LEU A 14 9.32 -16.41 -2.83
N ILE A 15 9.79 -16.12 -1.63
CA ILE A 15 8.95 -15.71 -0.50
C ILE A 15 8.54 -14.28 -0.79
N ALA A 16 7.50 -14.09 -1.61
CA ALA A 16 6.81 -12.81 -1.67
C ALA A 16 6.15 -12.63 -0.30
N GLY A 17 6.66 -11.68 0.49
CA GLY A 17 6.04 -11.32 1.76
C GLY A 17 4.60 -10.89 1.52
N CYS A 18 3.64 -11.51 2.21
CA CYS A 18 2.22 -11.16 2.13
C CYS A 18 1.85 -9.84 2.84
N ALA A 19 2.85 -9.02 3.20
CA ALA A 19 2.63 -7.71 3.82
C ALA A 19 2.90 -6.64 2.75
N SER A 20 1.84 -6.09 2.17
CA SER A 20 1.93 -5.07 1.14
C SER A 20 2.46 -3.77 1.72
N LYS A 21 3.39 -3.12 1.01
CA LYS A 21 3.77 -1.75 1.35
C LYS A 21 2.59 -0.80 1.10
N PRO A 22 2.49 0.33 1.82
CA PRO A 22 1.44 1.32 1.58
C PRO A 22 1.35 1.80 0.12
N THR A 23 2.47 1.77 -0.61
CA THR A 23 2.57 2.16 -2.03
C THR A 23 1.95 1.13 -2.97
N GLU A 24 1.91 -0.14 -2.56
CA GLU A 24 1.40 -1.27 -3.33
C GLU A 24 -0.10 -1.51 -3.08
N ILE A 25 -0.66 -0.97 -2.00
CA ILE A 25 -2.09 -1.06 -1.70
C ILE A 25 -2.88 -0.27 -2.74
N GLN A 26 -3.71 -0.96 -3.52
CA GLN A 26 -4.52 -0.36 -4.57
C GLN A 26 -5.73 0.40 -4.02
N SER A 27 -6.18 1.45 -4.72
CA SER A 27 -7.40 2.15 -4.33
C SER A 27 -8.62 1.26 -4.55
N THR A 28 -9.53 1.27 -3.58
CA THR A 28 -10.86 0.70 -3.78
C THR A 28 -11.72 1.69 -4.54
N TYR A 29 -12.57 1.24 -5.45
CA TYR A 29 -13.47 2.14 -6.16
C TYR A 29 -14.54 2.71 -5.21
N VAL A 30 -14.62 4.04 -5.15
CA VAL A 30 -15.69 4.80 -4.49
C VAL A 30 -16.43 5.62 -5.53
N SER A 31 -17.77 5.68 -5.43
CA SER A 31 -18.60 6.40 -6.41
C SER A 31 -18.52 7.92 -6.21
N PRO A 32 -18.17 8.71 -7.23
CA PRO A 32 -18.19 10.18 -7.14
C PRO A 32 -19.58 10.77 -6.86
N LEU A 33 -20.65 9.97 -7.06
CA LEU A 33 -22.02 10.42 -6.81
C LEU A 33 -22.30 10.65 -5.31
N GLU A 34 -21.52 10.07 -4.42
CA GLU A 34 -21.60 10.31 -2.97
C GLU A 34 -21.38 11.79 -2.63
N TYR A 35 -20.51 12.47 -3.40
CA TYR A 35 -20.18 13.88 -3.21
C TYR A 35 -20.92 14.82 -4.18
N ARG A 36 -21.96 14.34 -4.88
CA ARG A 36 -22.68 15.12 -5.89
C ARG A 36 -23.26 16.43 -5.34
N ASP A 37 -23.70 16.40 -4.09
CA ASP A 37 -24.42 17.52 -3.47
C ASP A 37 -23.48 18.46 -2.70
N TYR A 38 -22.16 18.19 -2.71
CA TYR A 38 -21.16 19.04 -2.06
C TYR A 38 -20.81 20.27 -2.90
N ASP A 39 -20.54 21.40 -2.26
CA ASP A 39 -19.89 22.56 -2.90
C ASP A 39 -18.35 22.44 -2.88
N CYS A 40 -17.63 23.34 -3.56
CA CYS A 40 -16.17 23.28 -3.64
C CYS A 40 -15.49 23.45 -2.26
N THR A 41 -16.09 24.20 -1.34
CA THR A 41 -15.57 24.35 0.02
C THR A 41 -15.72 23.05 0.80
N GLN A 42 -16.88 22.40 0.69
CA GLN A 42 -17.13 21.08 1.30
C GLN A 42 -16.21 20.00 0.72
N ILE A 43 -15.97 20.02 -0.60
CA ILE A 43 -15.03 19.09 -1.24
C ILE A 43 -13.61 19.29 -0.72
N SER A 44 -13.11 20.52 -0.61
CA SER A 44 -11.76 20.80 -0.09
C SER A 44 -11.63 20.42 1.40
N MET A 45 -12.65 20.71 2.22
CA MET A 45 -12.65 20.29 3.63
C MET A 45 -12.59 18.76 3.77
N GLU A 46 -13.38 18.05 2.96
CA GLU A 46 -13.41 16.60 2.96
C GLU A 46 -12.11 16.01 2.41
N LEU A 47 -11.54 16.60 1.37
CA LEU A 47 -10.22 16.26 0.86
C LEU A 47 -9.14 16.36 1.94
N THR A 48 -9.12 17.47 2.69
CA THR A 48 -8.17 17.65 3.80
C THR A 48 -8.37 16.57 4.87
N ARG A 49 -9.62 16.22 5.23
CA ARG A 49 -9.94 15.16 6.19
C ARG A 49 -9.41 13.81 5.72
N VAL A 50 -9.75 13.42 4.48
CA VAL A 50 -9.33 12.17 3.84
C VAL A 50 -7.81 12.09 3.75
N ASN A 51 -7.16 13.17 3.31
CA ASN A 51 -5.71 13.22 3.14
C ASN A 51 -4.97 13.08 4.47
N ARG A 52 -5.44 13.75 5.53
CA ARG A 52 -4.85 13.62 6.87
C ARG A 52 -4.92 12.17 7.38
N ARG A 53 -6.07 11.52 7.25
CA ARG A 53 -6.23 10.12 7.67
C ARG A 53 -5.39 9.17 6.82
N THR A 54 -5.35 9.40 5.51
CA THR A 54 -4.51 8.63 4.58
C THR A 54 -3.05 8.70 4.99
N ASN A 55 -2.52 9.89 5.30
CA ASN A 55 -1.13 10.06 5.72
C ASN A 55 -0.81 9.40 7.07
N GLN A 56 -1.77 9.43 8.01
CA GLN A 56 -1.62 8.70 9.28
C GLN A 56 -1.49 7.19 9.04
N LEU A 57 -2.44 6.61 8.30
CA LEU A 57 -2.42 5.17 8.00
C LEU A 57 -1.20 4.78 7.16
N HIS A 58 -0.74 5.66 6.27
CA HIS A 58 0.49 5.43 5.52
C HIS A 58 1.67 5.18 6.46
N GLY A 59 1.88 6.03 7.46
CA GLY A 59 2.97 5.86 8.43
C GLY A 59 2.82 4.58 9.26
N GLU A 60 1.61 4.28 9.74
CA GLU A 60 1.34 3.05 10.50
C GLU A 60 1.57 1.78 9.68
N LEU A 61 1.22 1.80 8.39
CA LEU A 61 1.41 0.68 7.46
C LEU A 61 2.87 0.57 7.03
N ASP A 62 3.56 1.68 6.80
CA ASP A 62 4.99 1.69 6.45
C ASP A 62 5.83 1.15 7.59
N GLU A 63 5.57 1.59 8.84
CA GLU A 63 6.27 1.09 10.02
C GLU A 63 6.10 -0.44 10.14
N LYS A 64 4.87 -0.94 9.98
CA LYS A 64 4.58 -2.39 9.99
C LYS A 64 5.27 -3.14 8.86
N ALA A 65 5.32 -2.57 7.66
CA ALA A 65 5.99 -3.17 6.50
C ALA A 65 7.53 -3.14 6.63
N SER A 66 8.07 -2.14 7.34
CA SER A 66 9.51 -1.91 7.55
C SER A 66 10.10 -2.68 8.74
N GLY A 67 9.32 -3.50 9.44
CA GLY A 67 9.78 -4.30 10.57
C GLY A 67 10.97 -5.21 10.23
N ASP A 68 11.79 -5.55 11.24
CA ASP A 68 13.00 -6.37 11.05
C ASP A 68 12.66 -7.73 10.41
N SER A 69 13.20 -7.94 9.20
CA SER A 69 13.04 -9.18 8.43
C SER A 69 13.36 -10.44 9.23
N ALA A 70 14.30 -10.37 10.18
CA ALA A 70 14.65 -11.51 11.03
C ALA A 70 13.53 -11.83 12.05
N GLN A 71 12.96 -10.80 12.67
CA GLN A 71 11.85 -10.97 13.62
C GLN A 71 10.58 -11.45 12.92
N MET A 72 10.29 -10.92 11.73
CA MET A 72 9.20 -11.39 10.89
C MET A 72 9.37 -12.87 10.51
N ALA A 73 10.57 -13.27 10.07
CA ALA A 73 10.86 -14.66 9.71
C ALA A 73 10.68 -15.61 10.91
N ILE A 74 11.15 -15.22 12.09
CA ILE A 74 10.97 -15.99 13.32
C ILE A 74 9.49 -16.08 13.71
N GLY A 75 8.75 -14.96 13.66
CA GLY A 75 7.32 -14.92 13.97
C GLY A 75 6.50 -15.80 13.01
N MET A 76 6.77 -15.72 11.70
CA MET A 76 6.14 -16.60 10.72
C MET A 76 6.43 -18.07 10.99
N LEU A 77 7.66 -18.44 11.36
CA LEU A 77 8.00 -19.82 11.67
C LEU A 77 7.36 -20.29 12.99
N LEU A 78 7.31 -19.47 14.04
CA LEU A 78 6.71 -19.91 15.30
C LEU A 78 5.18 -19.94 15.25
N PHE A 79 4.58 -19.05 14.46
CA PHE A 79 3.13 -18.87 14.39
C PHE A 79 2.51 -19.29 13.04
N TRP A 80 3.21 -20.02 12.16
CA TRP A 80 2.65 -20.47 10.88
C TRP A 80 1.32 -21.23 11.01
N PRO A 81 1.13 -22.13 12.03
CA PRO A 81 -0.13 -22.85 12.12
C PRO A 81 -1.32 -21.91 12.37
N ALA A 82 -1.07 -20.78 13.05
CA ALA A 82 -2.09 -19.77 13.33
C ALA A 82 -2.43 -18.93 12.08
N LEU A 83 -1.50 -18.75 11.15
CA LEU A 83 -1.73 -17.99 9.91
C LEU A 83 -2.82 -18.62 9.02
N PHE A 84 -3.02 -19.94 9.07
CA PHE A 84 -4.10 -20.62 8.35
C PHE A 84 -5.51 -20.23 8.83
N PHE A 85 -5.62 -19.61 10.01
CA PHE A 85 -6.88 -19.11 10.55
C PHE A 85 -7.09 -17.61 10.32
N LEU A 86 -6.12 -16.91 9.71
CA LEU A 86 -6.28 -15.51 9.32
C LEU A 86 -7.03 -15.43 7.99
N GLU A 87 -8.29 -15.04 8.07
CA GLU A 87 -9.13 -14.81 6.91
C GLU A 87 -8.96 -13.34 6.46
N GLY A 88 -8.27 -13.11 5.34
CA GLY A 88 -8.20 -11.81 4.66
C GLY A 88 -6.92 -10.99 4.84
N GLY A 89 -6.09 -10.96 3.79
CA GLY A 89 -5.14 -9.90 3.37
C GLY A 89 -4.38 -9.06 4.40
N ASP A 90 -4.04 -7.83 3.99
CA ASP A 90 -3.18 -6.84 4.70
C ASP A 90 -3.81 -6.24 5.97
N GLY A 91 -4.92 -6.81 6.46
CA GLY A 91 -5.63 -6.37 7.66
C GLY A 91 -6.52 -5.13 7.50
N PRO A 92 -7.22 -4.73 8.58
CA PRO A 92 -8.26 -3.68 8.51
C PRO A 92 -7.70 -2.28 8.20
N GLN A 93 -6.48 -1.96 8.64
CA GLN A 93 -5.87 -0.65 8.35
C GLN A 93 -5.55 -0.50 6.85
N ALA A 94 -5.09 -1.58 6.20
CA ALA A 94 -4.83 -1.55 4.77
C ALA A 94 -6.12 -1.44 3.96
N ALA A 95 -7.19 -2.11 4.39
CA ALA A 95 -8.51 -1.97 3.79
C ALA A 95 -9.05 -0.53 3.92
N GLU A 96 -8.94 0.09 5.10
CA GLU A 96 -9.31 1.49 5.31
C GLU A 96 -8.47 2.43 4.44
N TYR A 97 -7.16 2.20 4.35
CA TYR A 97 -6.26 2.98 3.50
C TYR A 97 -6.63 2.87 2.00
N ALA A 98 -6.94 1.65 1.53
CA ALA A 98 -7.41 1.41 0.17
C ALA A 98 -8.72 2.17 -0.13
N GLN A 99 -9.65 2.19 0.83
CA GLN A 99 -10.91 2.94 0.73
C GLN A 99 -10.66 4.45 0.66
N LEU A 100 -9.79 5.00 1.51
CA LEU A 100 -9.48 6.44 1.52
C LEU A 100 -8.79 6.91 0.24
N LYS A 101 -7.96 6.06 -0.39
CA LYS A 101 -7.46 6.34 -1.74
C LYS A 101 -8.59 6.44 -2.77
N GLY A 102 -9.60 5.58 -2.64
CA GLY A 102 -10.83 5.63 -3.43
C GLY A 102 -11.65 6.91 -3.21
N GLU A 103 -11.83 7.29 -1.95
CA GLU A 103 -12.51 8.55 -1.58
C GLU A 103 -11.80 9.76 -2.18
N PHE A 104 -10.46 9.78 -2.14
CA PHE A 104 -9.67 10.82 -2.81
C PHE A 104 -9.96 10.89 -4.31
N ASP A 105 -9.94 9.76 -5.02
CA ASP A 105 -10.22 9.70 -6.46
C ASP A 105 -11.66 10.13 -6.77
N ALA A 106 -12.61 9.80 -5.89
CA ALA A 106 -14.02 10.17 -6.02
C ALA A 106 -14.23 11.68 -5.79
N LEU A 107 -13.58 12.26 -4.77
CA LEU A 107 -13.57 13.70 -4.50
C LEU A 107 -12.94 14.48 -5.66
N GLU A 108 -11.84 13.99 -6.24
CA GLU A 108 -11.18 14.64 -7.38
C GLU A 108 -12.12 14.67 -8.59
N LYS A 109 -12.77 13.53 -8.90
CA LYS A 109 -13.76 13.47 -9.99
C LYS A 109 -14.96 14.39 -9.74
N ALA A 110 -15.43 14.49 -8.49
CA ALA A 110 -16.50 15.40 -8.11
C ALA A 110 -16.06 16.87 -8.27
N ALA A 111 -14.83 17.21 -7.86
CA ALA A 111 -14.24 18.53 -8.01
C ALA A 111 -14.13 18.93 -9.49
N ILE A 112 -13.62 18.03 -10.34
CA ILE A 112 -13.50 18.26 -11.79
C ILE A 112 -14.88 18.49 -12.41
N LYS A 113 -15.88 17.67 -12.06
CA LYS A 113 -17.24 17.81 -12.59
C LYS A 113 -17.92 19.12 -12.17
N LYS A 114 -17.51 19.70 -11.04
CA LYS A 114 -18.02 20.97 -10.50
C LYS A 114 -17.11 22.16 -10.79
N GLU A 115 -16.04 21.97 -11.57
CA GLU A 115 -15.09 23.01 -11.93
C GLU A 115 -14.45 23.71 -10.71
N CYS A 116 -14.21 22.96 -9.64
CA CYS A 116 -13.50 23.47 -8.46
C CYS A 116 -12.00 23.66 -8.74
N ASP A 117 -11.31 24.47 -7.93
CA ASP A 117 -9.84 24.54 -7.95
C ASP A 117 -9.25 23.19 -7.53
N VAL A 118 -8.54 22.54 -8.46
CA VAL A 118 -7.93 21.22 -8.26
C VAL A 118 -6.46 21.29 -7.82
N GLY A 119 -5.92 22.49 -7.58
CA GLY A 119 -4.51 22.65 -7.20
C GLY A 119 -4.12 21.93 -5.90
N GLU A 120 -5.06 21.71 -4.98
CA GLU A 120 -4.84 20.90 -3.78
C GLU A 120 -4.64 19.41 -4.11
N PHE A 121 -5.45 18.86 -5.02
CA PHE A 121 -5.36 17.46 -5.46
C PHE A 121 -4.04 17.16 -6.17
N GLU A 122 -3.58 18.07 -7.04
CA GLU A 122 -2.32 17.91 -7.77
C GLU A 122 -1.12 17.83 -6.82
N LYS A 123 -1.06 18.73 -5.82
CA LYS A 123 0.00 18.71 -4.80
C LYS A 123 0.03 17.41 -4.01
N ILE A 124 -1.14 16.90 -3.62
CA ILE A 124 -1.23 15.64 -2.89
C ILE A 124 -0.79 14.47 -3.76
N ARG A 125 -1.17 14.43 -5.05
CA ARG A 125 -0.71 13.38 -5.98
C ARG A 125 0.81 13.41 -6.16
N GLN A 126 1.39 14.60 -6.32
CA GLN A 126 2.84 14.75 -6.42
C GLN A 126 3.54 14.26 -5.15
N ALA A 127 3.09 14.69 -3.97
CA ALA A 127 3.65 14.25 -2.69
C ALA A 127 3.59 12.72 -2.53
N ARG A 128 2.47 12.08 -2.90
CA ARG A 128 2.32 10.62 -2.87
C ARG A 128 3.22 9.91 -3.87
N ALA A 129 3.38 10.46 -5.08
CA ALA A 129 4.30 9.93 -6.09
C ALA A 129 5.77 10.03 -5.65
N GLU A 130 6.14 11.11 -4.96
CA GLU A 130 7.48 11.26 -4.38
C GLU A 130 7.74 10.29 -3.23
N MET A 131 6.75 10.06 -2.37
CA MET A 131 6.83 9.04 -1.31
C MET A 131 7.02 7.64 -1.90
N ALA A 132 6.28 7.30 -2.96
CA ALA A 132 6.41 6.02 -3.65
C ALA A 132 7.83 5.77 -4.18
N LYS A 133 8.47 6.78 -4.77
CA LYS A 133 9.86 6.71 -5.25
C LYS A 133 10.89 6.47 -4.14
N LYS A 134 10.61 6.90 -2.91
CA LYS A 134 11.54 6.72 -1.77
C LYS A 134 11.44 5.32 -1.15
N GLN A 135 10.33 4.61 -1.36
CA GLN A 135 10.05 3.27 -0.82
C GLN A 135 10.40 2.12 -1.78
N GLU A 136 10.72 2.42 -3.03
CA GLU A 136 11.38 1.48 -3.94
C GLU A 136 12.76 1.11 -3.36
N PRO A 137 13.06 -0.17 -3.12
CA PRO A 137 14.39 -0.59 -2.73
C PRO A 137 15.41 -0.08 -3.76
N GLN A 138 16.63 0.21 -3.30
CA GLN A 138 17.78 0.33 -4.18
C GLN A 138 17.99 -0.97 -4.98
N GLU A 139 17.23 -1.19 -6.05
CA GLU A 139 17.56 -2.11 -7.13
C GLU A 139 18.64 -1.46 -8.02
N ASN A 140 19.67 -0.90 -7.39
CA ASN A 140 20.85 -0.32 -8.04
C ASN A 140 22.01 -0.22 -7.04
N LEU A 141 22.37 -1.34 -6.40
CA LEU A 141 23.77 -1.61 -6.02
C LEU A 141 23.97 -3.10 -5.73
N GLY A 142 24.12 -3.89 -6.79
CA GLY A 142 24.95 -5.09 -6.74
C GLY A 142 26.16 -4.82 -7.63
N PRO A 143 27.40 -4.84 -7.12
CA PRO A 143 28.56 -4.70 -8.00
C PRO A 143 28.57 -5.89 -8.98
N GLU A 144 28.63 -5.60 -10.28
CA GLU A 144 29.27 -6.52 -11.22
C GLU A 144 30.63 -6.87 -10.63
N LEU A 145 30.87 -8.16 -10.34
CA LEU A 145 32.20 -8.70 -10.15
C LEU A 145 32.14 -10.23 -10.03
N PRO A 146 33.09 -10.96 -10.63
CA PRO A 146 33.69 -10.82 -11.97
C PRO A 146 33.20 -11.91 -12.95
#